data_AF-H9W717-F1
#
_entry.id   AF-H9W717-F1
#
_cell.length_a   1.000
_cell.length_b   1.000
_cell.length_c   1.000
_cell.angle_alpha   90.00
_cell.angle_beta   90.00
_cell.angle_gamma   90.00
#
_symmetry.space_group_name_H-M   'P 1'
#
loop_
_entity.id
_entity.type
_entity.pdbx_description
1 polymer ?
#
loop_
_entity_poly.entity_id
_entity_poly.type
_entity_poly.pdbx_seq_one_letter_code
_entity_poly.pdbx_strand_id
1 'polypeptide(L)' 'EDKKVKERIDARNNLETYVYNMKSTINEKDKLGDKIDSDDKEKIEETLKEALDWLDENQSAEKEDFEEKLKEVEAVCNPV' A
#
# COMPACT_ATOMS: atom_id res chain seq x y z
N GLU A 1 12.28 -23.62 6.80
CA GLU A 1 11.29 -23.13 5.82
C GLU A 1 10.24 -22.24 6.47
N ASP A 2 9.81 -22.54 7.69
CA ASP A 2 8.87 -21.74 8.50
C ASP A 2 9.25 -20.26 8.63
N LYS A 3 10.54 -19.95 8.81
CA LYS A 3 10.99 -18.56 8.93
C LYS A 3 10.72 -17.76 7.66
N LYS A 4 11.00 -18.34 6.47
CA LYS A 4 10.77 -17.66 5.19
C LYS A 4 9.29 -17.46 4.93
N VAL A 5 8.48 -18.48 5.20
CA VAL A 5 7.02 -18.39 5.07
C VAL A 5 6.46 -17.30 5.99
N LYS A 6 6.94 -17.25 7.24
CA LYS A 6 6.55 -16.19 8.18
C LYS A 6 6.95 -14.81 7.69
N GLU A 7 8.20 -14.61 7.27
CA GLU A 7 8.68 -13.31 6.76
C GLU A 7 7.89 -12.84 5.54
N ARG A 8 7.52 -13.76 4.64
CA ARG A 8 6.67 -13.48 3.47
C ARG A 8 5.26 -13.04 3.89
N ILE A 9 4.65 -13.75 4.84
CA ILE A 9 3.33 -13.39 5.38
C ILE A 9 3.38 -12.02 6.07
N ASP A 10 4.41 -11.77 6.87
CA ASP A 10 4.59 -10.49 7.57
C ASP A 10 4.74 -9.34 6.55
N ALA A 11 5.51 -9.53 5.46
CA ALA A 11 5.66 -8.53 4.40
C ALA A 11 4.34 -8.26 3.65
N ARG A 12 3.59 -9.31 3.28
CA ARG A 12 2.26 -9.19 2.68
C ARG A 12 1.31 -8.40 3.59
N ASN A 13 1.25 -8.76 4.87
CA ASN A 13 0.38 -8.10 5.86
C ASN A 13 0.76 -6.63 6.04
N ASN A 14 2.05 -6.30 5.96
CA ASN A 14 2.53 -4.91 6.06
C ASN A 14 2.02 -4.07 4.89
N LEU A 15 2.14 -4.58 3.66
CA LEU A 15 1.60 -3.92 2.47
C LEU A 15 0.08 -3.74 2.57
N GLU A 16 -0.64 -4.81 2.88
CA GLU A 16 -2.10 -4.80 3.03
C GLU A 16 -2.55 -3.78 4.09
N THR A 17 -1.91 -3.78 5.26
CA THR A 17 -2.19 -2.84 6.36
C THR A 17 -1.89 -1.40 5.96
N TYR A 18 -0.76 -1.14 5.31
CA TYR A 18 -0.40 0.20 4.84
C TYR A 18 -1.44 0.74 3.86
N VAL A 19 -1.84 -0.08 2.88
CA VAL A 19 -2.80 0.31 1.84
C VAL A 19 -4.16 0.66 2.44
N TYR A 20 -4.68 -0.16 3.37
CA TYR A 20 -5.94 0.15 4.05
C TYR A 20 -5.85 1.40 4.93
N ASN A 21 -4.75 1.56 5.68
CA ASN A 21 -4.55 2.73 6.53
C ASN A 21 -4.45 4.02 5.71
N MET A 22 -3.73 4.00 4.59
CA MET A 22 -3.59 5.16 3.72
C MET A 22 -4.93 5.50 3.05
N LYS A 23 -5.67 4.49 2.57
CA LYS A 23 -7.02 4.68 2.02
C LYS A 23 -7.97 5.33 3.03
N SER A 24 -7.88 4.95 4.31
CA SER A 24 -8.65 5.64 5.37
C SER A 24 -8.17 7.08 5.54
N THR A 25 -6.85 7.30 5.58
CA THR A 25 -6.22 8.60 5.86
C THR A 25 -6.53 9.68 4.81
N ILE A 26 -6.61 9.31 3.53
CA ILE A 26 -6.99 10.23 2.43
C ILE A 26 -8.50 10.47 2.32
N ASN A 27 -9.31 9.60 2.94
CA ASN A 27 -10.77 9.70 2.97
C ASN A 27 -11.31 10.37 4.24
N GLU A 28 -10.52 10.41 5.31
CA GLU A 28 -10.84 11.16 6.52
C GLU A 28 -10.68 12.67 6.27
N LYS A 29 -11.80 13.38 6.40
CA LYS A 29 -11.82 14.84 6.53
C LYS A 29 -11.04 15.25 7.79
N ASP A 30 -10.35 16.37 7.74
CA ASP A 30 -9.43 16.94 8.74
C ASP A 30 -8.03 16.26 8.85
N LYS A 31 -7.68 15.33 7.94
CA LYS A 31 -6.33 14.72 7.87
C LYS A 31 -5.58 15.08 6.58
N LEU A 32 -5.06 14.08 5.86
CA LEU A 32 -4.42 14.30 4.56
C LEU A 32 -5.44 14.67 3.49
N GLY A 33 -6.67 14.17 3.58
CA GLY A 33 -7.71 14.37 2.57
C GLY A 33 -8.06 15.83 2.26
N ASP A 34 -7.85 16.75 3.21
CA ASP A 34 -8.04 18.21 3.01
C ASP A 34 -6.73 18.96 2.66
N LYS A 35 -5.58 18.28 2.74
CA LYS A 35 -4.24 18.85 2.49
C LYS A 35 -3.65 18.47 1.14
N ILE A 36 -4.13 17.39 0.54
CA ILE A 36 -3.78 16.95 -0.81
C ILE A 36 -4.79 17.52 -1.80
N ASP A 37 -4.33 17.88 -3.00
CA ASP A 37 -5.25 18.29 -4.06
C ASP A 37 -6.00 17.07 -4.64
N SER A 38 -7.01 17.35 -5.46
CA SER A 38 -7.88 16.32 -6.02
C SER A 38 -7.14 15.38 -6.97
N ASP A 39 -6.15 15.89 -7.72
CA ASP A 39 -5.42 15.10 -8.71
C ASP A 39 -4.45 14.14 -7.99
N ASP A 40 -3.73 14.64 -6.97
CA ASP A 40 -2.88 13.82 -6.11
C ASP A 40 -3.71 12.78 -5.32
N LYS A 41 -4.90 13.18 -4.84
CA LYS A 41 -5.82 12.25 -4.17
C LYS A 41 -6.24 11.10 -5.10
N GLU A 42 -6.67 11.42 -6.31
CA GLU A 42 -7.10 10.41 -7.29
C GLU A 42 -5.95 9.45 -7.63
N LYS A 43 -4.75 9.98 -7.82
CA LYS A 43 -3.54 9.18 -8.07
C LYS A 43 -3.20 8.25 -6.91
N ILE A 44 -3.31 8.73 -5.68
CA ILE A 44 -3.10 7.90 -4.49
C ILE A 44 -4.19 6.82 -4.41
N GLU A 45 -5.46 7.16 -4.62
CA GLU A 45 -6.57 6.19 -4.61
C GLU A 45 -6.40 5.09 -5.66
N GLU A 46 -5.98 5.44 -6.88
CA GLU A 46 -5.67 4.50 -7.95
C GLU A 46 -4.51 3.58 -7.55
N THR A 47 -3.40 4.14 -7.07
CA THR A 47 -2.22 3.37 -6.64
C THR A 47 -2.55 2.38 -5.52
N LEU A 48 -3.36 2.81 -4.53
CA LEU A 48 -3.81 1.95 -3.44
C LEU A 48 -4.72 0.83 -3.94
N LYS A 49 -5.58 1.11 -4.91
CA LYS A 49 -6.43 0.08 -5.52
C LYS A 49 -5.60 -0.94 -6.30
N GLU A 50 -4.67 -0.48 -7.13
CA GLU A 50 -3.75 -1.36 -7.88
C GLU A 50 -2.92 -2.25 -6.93
N ALA A 51 -2.49 -1.72 -5.78
CA ALA A 51 -1.77 -2.50 -4.79
C ALA A 51 -2.62 -3.62 -4.16
N LEU A 52 -3.92 -3.37 -3.92
CA LEU A 52 -4.86 -4.41 -3.44
C LEU A 52 -5.09 -5.48 -4.51
N ASP A 53 -5.36 -5.08 -5.75
CA ASP A 53 -5.56 -6.01 -6.86
C ASP A 53 -4.29 -6.87 -7.06
N TRP A 54 -3.11 -6.24 -6.98
CA TRP A 54 -1.84 -6.96 -7.04
C TRP A 54 -1.66 -7.94 -5.87
N LEU A 55 -2.00 -7.56 -4.63
CA LEU A 55 -1.95 -8.45 -3.46
C LEU A 55 -2.84 -9.69 -3.62
N ASP A 56 -4.01 -9.53 -4.23
CA ASP A 56 -4.98 -10.59 -4.46
C ASP A 56 -4.53 -11.56 -5.56
N GLU A 57 -3.88 -11.05 -6.61
CA GLU A 57 -3.30 -11.85 -7.70
C GLU A 57 -1.97 -12.53 -7.29
N ASN A 58 -1.21 -11.90 -6.39
CA ASN A 58 0.16 -12.28 -6.04
C ASN A 58 0.29 -12.86 -4.61
N GLN A 59 -0.70 -13.63 -4.15
CA GLN A 59 -0.72 -14.22 -2.80
C GLN A 59 0.50 -15.08 -2.44
N SER A 60 1.21 -15.59 -3.46
CA SER A 60 2.39 -16.44 -3.29
C SER A 60 3.71 -15.75 -3.66
N ALA A 61 3.70 -14.44 -3.94
CA ALA A 61 4.91 -13.68 -4.24
C ALA A 61 5.92 -13.72 -3.09
N GLU A 62 7.19 -13.45 -3.39
CA GLU A 62 8.25 -13.49 -2.38
C GLU A 62 8.22 -12.24 -1.50
N LYS A 63 8.94 -12.32 -0.37
CA LYS A 63 9.05 -11.20 0.58
C LYS A 63 9.50 -9.92 -0.13
N GLU A 64 10.52 -10.04 -0.97
CA GLU A 64 11.12 -8.92 -1.69
C GLU A 64 10.12 -8.24 -2.63
N ASP A 65 9.24 -9.00 -3.27
CA ASP A 65 8.19 -8.46 -4.15
C ASP A 65 7.17 -7.63 -3.35
N PHE A 66 6.74 -8.12 -2.18
CA PHE A 66 5.86 -7.36 -1.29
C PHE A 66 6.52 -6.08 -0.76
N GLU A 67 7.81 -6.13 -0.41
CA GLU A 67 8.58 -4.98 0.05
C GLU A 67 8.83 -3.95 -1.07
N GLU A 68 9.06 -4.40 -2.30
CA GLU A 68 9.19 -3.51 -3.47
C GLU A 68 7.86 -2.82 -3.77
N LYS A 69 6.76 -3.58 -3.79
CA LYS A 69 5.43 -3.01 -4.00
C LYS A 69 5.05 -1.99 -2.92
N LEU A 70 5.42 -2.26 -1.66
CA LEU A 70 5.25 -1.29 -0.58
C LEU A 70 5.98 0.03 -0.85
N LYS A 71 7.24 -0.02 -1.28
CA LYS A 71 8.01 1.19 -1.60
C LYS A 71 7.39 1.98 -2.75
N GLU A 72 6.88 1.31 -3.77
CA GLU A 72 6.15 1.97 -4.87
C GLU A 72 4.95 2.76 -4.35
N VAL A 73 4.12 2.12 -3.50
CA VAL A 73 2.94 2.76 -2.92
C VAL A 73 3.35 3.91 -2.00
N GLU A 74 4.35 3.72 -1.15
CA GLU A 74 4.88 4.76 -0.25
C GLU A 74 5.40 5.99 -1.01
N ALA A 75 6.08 5.79 -2.14
CA ALA A 75 6.62 6.87 -2.96
C ALA A 75 5.53 7.75 -3.58
N VAL A 76 4.36 7.18 -3.90
CA VAL A 76 3.22 7.96 -4.40
C VAL A 76 2.47 8.65 -3.25
N CYS A 77 2.35 8.00 -2.10
CA CYS A 77 1.59 8.55 -0.97
C CYS A 77 2.34 9.63 -0.18
N ASN A 78 3.67 9.66 -0.24
CA ASN A 78 4.51 10.66 0.43
C ASN A 78 5.38 11.40 -0.61
N PRO A 79 4.83 12.40 -1.33
CA PRO A 79 5.63 13.26 -2.19
C PRO A 79 6.66 14.02 -1.34
N VAL A 80 7.94 13.90 -1.71
CA VAL A 80 9.11 14.52 -1.05
C VAL A 80 9.15 16.03 -1.28
#